data_AF-A0A3D5R4W8-F1
#
_entry.id   AF-A0A3D5R4W8-F1
#
_cell.length_a   1.000
_cell.length_b   1.000
_cell.length_c   1.000
_cell.angle_alpha   90.00
_cell.angle_beta   90.00
_cell.angle_gamma   90.00
#
_symmetry.space_group_name_H-M   'P 1'
#
loop_
_entity.id
_entity.type
_entity.pdbx_description
1 polymer ?
#
loop_
_entity_poly.entity_id
_entity_poly.type
_entity_poly.pdbx_seq_one_letter_code
_entity_poly.pdbx_strand_id
1 'polypeptide(L)'
;MEIKNNIKDTALIFEGGGMRASYTAGILNNLLENKLYFNYIAGISAGSSHTVNYVSRDKERAKKSFVDFVKDPNFGGWKSF
;
A
#
# COMPACT_ATOMS: atom_id res chain seq x y z
N MET A 1 19.49 -7.86 4.42
CA MET A 1 18.93 -7.06 5.53
C MET A 1 17.90 -7.92 6.23
N GLU A 2 17.99 -8.10 7.54
CA GLU A 2 17.05 -8.94 8.28
C GLU A 2 15.73 -8.15 8.47
N ILE A 3 14.62 -8.64 7.91
CA ILE A 3 13.30 -8.01 8.08
C ILE A 3 12.73 -8.49 9.40
N LYS A 4 12.67 -7.61 10.40
CA LYS A 4 12.05 -7.89 11.71
C LYS A 4 10.74 -7.14 11.88
N ASN A 5 9.77 -7.84 12.46
CA ASN A 5 8.48 -7.30 12.85
C ASN A 5 8.46 -7.03 14.36
N ASN A 6 7.71 -6.02 14.79
CA ASN A 6 7.67 -5.56 16.19
C ASN A 6 6.26 -5.43 16.78
N ILE A 7 5.20 -5.59 15.98
CA ILE A 7 3.83 -5.66 16.46
C ILE A 7 3.36 -7.10 16.31
N LYS A 8 3.03 -7.71 17.45
CA LYS A 8 2.58 -9.11 17.57
C LYS A 8 1.10 -9.11 17.98
N ASP A 9 0.42 -10.23 17.74
CA ASP A 9 -0.97 -10.48 18.18
C ASP A 9 -2.00 -9.45 17.69
N THR A 10 -1.67 -8.73 16.61
CA THR A 10 -2.57 -7.80 15.92
C THR A 10 -2.41 -7.98 14.42
N ALA A 11 -3.54 -8.01 13.71
CA ALA A 11 -3.58 -8.09 12.27
C ALA A 11 -3.72 -6.69 11.65
N LEU A 12 -2.94 -6.42 10.62
CA LEU A 12 -3.12 -5.25 9.76
C LEU A 12 -3.86 -5.67 8.49
N ILE A 13 -5.08 -5.17 8.29
CA ILE A 13 -5.93 -5.54 7.15
C ILE A 13 -6.11 -4.32 6.24
N PHE A 14 -5.72 -4.48 4.97
CA PHE A 14 -5.93 -3.46 3.94
C PHE A 14 -7.16 -3.80 3.10
N GLU A 15 -8.20 -2.98 3.23
CA GLU A 15 -9.41 -3.10 2.40
C GLU A 15 -9.15 -2.78 0.92
N GLY A 16 -9.99 -3.35 0.05
CA GLY A 16 -10.04 -2.97 -1.35
C GLY A 16 -10.76 -1.63 -1.56
N GLY A 17 -10.62 -1.04 -2.75
CA GLY A 17 -11.29 0.24 -3.04
C GLY A 17 -10.90 0.93 -4.34
N GLY A 18 -10.19 0.24 -5.24
CA GLY A 18 -9.63 0.85 -6.45
C GLY A 18 -8.76 2.05 -6.11
N MET A 19 -8.96 3.17 -6.81
CA MET A 19 -8.18 4.39 -6.59
C MET A 19 -8.46 5.12 -5.27
N ARG A 20 -9.52 4.75 -4.51
CA ARG A 20 -9.70 5.27 -3.15
C ARG A 20 -8.61 4.78 -2.19
N ALA A 21 -7.87 3.73 -2.57
CA ALA A 21 -6.70 3.29 -1.82
C ALA A 21 -5.56 4.32 -1.79
N SER A 22 -5.66 5.45 -2.51
CA SER A 22 -4.75 6.60 -2.37
C SER A 22 -4.71 7.17 -0.96
N TYR A 23 -5.83 7.18 -0.23
CA TYR A 23 -5.87 7.57 1.19
C TYR A 23 -5.12 6.57 2.06
N THR A 24 -5.27 5.27 1.79
CA THR A 24 -4.57 4.18 2.49
C THR A 24 -3.06 4.23 2.26
N ALA A 25 -2.59 4.72 1.10
CA ALA A 25 -1.17 4.86 0.80
C ALA A 25 -0.45 5.77 1.80
N GLY A 26 -1.12 6.85 2.25
CA GLY A 26 -0.60 7.74 3.29
C GLY A 26 -0.45 7.03 4.64
N ILE A 27 -1.46 6.25 5.05
CA ILE A 27 -1.41 5.46 6.29
C ILE A 27 -0.28 4.43 6.22
N LEU A 28 -0.15 3.71 5.11
CA LEU A 28 0.94 2.75 4.90
C LEU A 28 2.30 3.42 5.07
N ASN A 29 2.53 4.57 4.42
CA ASN A 29 3.80 5.29 4.55
C ASN A 29 4.08 5.72 5.98
N ASN A 30 3.07 6.23 6.69
CA ASN A 30 3.20 6.60 8.10
C ASN A 30 3.57 5.39 8.98
N LEU A 31 2.97 4.21 8.76
CA LEU A 31 3.34 2.99 9.47
C LEU A 31 4.82 2.61 9.21
N LEU A 32 5.26 2.66 7.95
CA LEU A 32 6.64 2.34 7.57
C LEU A 32 7.65 3.36 8.11
N GLU A 33 7.31 4.65 8.15
CA GLU A 33 8.14 5.72 8.71
C GLU A 33 8.35 5.56 10.22
N ASN A 34 7.28 5.22 10.93
CA ASN A 34 7.30 4.95 12.37
C ASN A 34 7.80 3.54 12.70
N LYS A 35 8.24 2.77 11.69
CA LYS A 35 8.74 1.40 11.82
C LYS A 35 7.73 0.47 12.52
N LEU A 36 6.44 0.69 12.32
CA LEU A 36 5.37 -0.14 12.89
C LEU A 36 5.21 -1.36 11.99
N TYR A 37 5.57 -2.54 12.49
CA TYR A 37 5.78 -3.74 11.69
C TYR A 37 4.98 -4.92 12.24
N PHE A 38 3.76 -5.08 11.74
CA PHE A 38 2.84 -6.19 12.04
C PHE A 38 3.31 -7.55 11.53
N ASN A 39 2.98 -8.63 12.25
CA ASN A 39 3.26 -10.02 11.86
C ASN A 39 2.24 -10.62 10.89
N TYR A 40 0.97 -10.27 11.06
CA TYR A 40 -0.09 -10.72 10.17
C TYR A 40 -0.57 -9.53 9.34
N ILE A 41 -0.47 -9.65 8.03
CA ILE A 41 -0.97 -8.66 7.09
C ILE A 41 -1.77 -9.37 6.00
N ALA A 42 -2.94 -8.84 5.68
CA ALA A 42 -3.72 -9.29 4.53
C ALA A 42 -4.38 -8.10 3.84
N GLY A 43 -4.70 -8.26 2.56
CA GLY A 43 -5.46 -7.26 1.83
C GLY A 43 -6.00 -7.78 0.52
N ILE A 44 -7.07 -7.16 0.05
CA ILE A 44 -7.82 -7.58 -1.15
C ILE A 44 -7.83 -6.47 -2.20
N SER A 45 -7.82 -6.84 -3.49
CA SER A 45 -7.84 -5.88 -4.61
C SER A 45 -6.72 -4.83 -4.47
N ALA A 46 -7.04 -3.53 -4.48
CA ALA A 46 -6.08 -2.45 -4.21
C ALA A 46 -5.34 -2.60 -2.86
N GLY A 47 -5.99 -3.18 -1.85
CA GLY A 47 -5.37 -3.51 -0.57
C GLY A 47 -4.31 -4.61 -0.66
N SER A 48 -4.39 -5.51 -1.66
CA SER A 48 -3.33 -6.49 -1.91
C SER A 48 -2.05 -5.80 -2.38
N SER A 49 -2.15 -4.77 -3.22
CA SER A 49 -0.97 -3.97 -3.64
C SER A 49 -0.33 -3.26 -2.44
N HIS A 50 -1.13 -2.69 -1.54
CA HIS A 50 -0.64 -2.10 -0.28
C HIS A 50 0.00 -3.13 0.64
N THR A 51 -0.56 -4.32 0.74
CA THR A 51 0.03 -5.44 1.49
C THR A 51 1.44 -5.74 0.98
N VAL A 52 1.60 -5.86 -0.35
CA VAL A 52 2.89 -6.13 -0.99
C VAL A 52 3.88 -4.98 -0.78
N ASN A 53 3.44 -3.73 -0.91
CA ASN A 53 4.26 -2.53 -0.65
C ASN A 53 4.74 -2.46 0.81
N TYR A 54 3.86 -2.81 1.74
CA TYR A 54 4.15 -2.77 3.17
C TYR A 54 5.12 -3.87 3.60
N VAL A 55 4.92 -5.10 3.13
CA VAL A 55 5.82 -6.24 3.41
C VAL A 55 7.22 -5.99 2.84
N SER A 56 7.31 -5.40 1.65
CA SER A 56 8.59 -5.03 1.04
C SER A 56 9.25 -3.79 1.67
N ARG A 57 8.59 -3.13 2.63
CA ARG A 57 9.04 -1.87 3.25
C ARG A 57 9.28 -0.74 2.24
N ASP A 58 8.53 -0.74 1.13
CA ASP A 58 8.74 0.18 0.02
C ASP A 58 7.72 1.33 0.05
N LYS A 59 8.14 2.43 0.67
CA LYS A 59 7.34 3.65 0.81
C LYS A 59 7.11 4.37 -0.52
N GLU A 60 8.12 4.34 -1.37
CA GLU A 60 8.08 5.02 -2.66
C GLU A 60 7.11 4.31 -3.60
N ARG A 61 7.13 2.98 -3.62
CA ARG A 61 6.18 2.20 -4.41
C ARG A 61 4.75 2.38 -3.92
N ALA A 62 4.52 2.47 -2.61
CA ALA A 62 3.19 2.75 -2.06
C ALA A 62 2.58 4.05 -2.59
N LYS A 63 3.36 5.13 -2.62
CA LYS A 63 2.94 6.41 -3.21
C LYS A 63 2.76 6.31 -4.72
N LYS A 64 3.76 5.74 -5.43
CA LYS A 64 3.73 5.63 -6.89
C LYS A 64 2.48 4.90 -7.38
N SER A 65 2.12 3.78 -6.76
CA SER A 65 1.01 2.93 -7.19
C SER A 65 -0.37 3.60 -7.13
N PHE A 66 -0.59 4.54 -6.20
CA PHE A 66 -1.94 5.07 -5.94
C PHE A 66 -2.07 6.59 -5.97
N VAL A 67 -0.95 7.33 -6.04
CA VAL A 67 -0.93 8.80 -6.07
C VAL A 67 -0.34 9.32 -7.36
N ASP A 68 0.76 8.73 -7.82
CA ASP A 68 1.45 9.21 -9.03
C ASP A 68 0.92 8.51 -10.29
N PHE A 69 0.68 7.20 -10.23
CA PHE A 69 0.23 6.41 -11.38
C PHE A 69 -1.10 6.90 -11.98
N VAL A 70 -2.02 7.41 -11.14
CA VAL A 70 -3.30 7.96 -11.60
C VAL A 70 -3.16 9.22 -12.46
N LYS A 71 -2.00 9.88 -12.42
CA LYS A 71 -1.71 11.08 -13.21
C LYS A 71 -1.22 10.74 -14.62
N ASP A 72 -0.94 9.47 -14.91
CA ASP A 72 -0.58 9.05 -16.26
C ASP A 72 -1.78 9.27 -17.19
N PRO A 73 -1.63 10.02 -18.30
CA PRO A 73 -2.73 10.25 -19.25
C PRO A 73 -3.28 8.95 -19.86
N ASN A 74 -2.52 7.85 -19.83
CA ASN A 74 -2.92 6.53 -20.30
C ASN A 74 -3.45 5.62 -19.19
N PHE A 75 -3.55 6.10 -17.95
CA PHE A 75 -3.99 5.30 -16.80
C PHE A 75 -5.40 4.71 -17.00
N GLY A 76 -6.31 5.47 -17.61
CA GLY A 76 -7.65 5.01 -17.92
C GLY A 76 -8.57 6.09 -18.48
N GLY A 77 -9.74 5.66 -18.94
CA GLY A 77 -10.76 6.51 -19.55
C GLY A 77 -10.89 6.26 -21.05
N TRP A 78 -11.79 6.99 -21.72
CA TRP A 78 -12.09 6.76 -23.15
C TRP A 78 -10.89 6.95 -24.09
N LYS A 79 -9.88 7.71 -23.68
CA LYS A 79 -8.66 7.95 -24.46
C LYS A 79 -7.65 6.79 -24.41
N SER A 80 -7.82 5.84 -23.49
CA SER A 80 -6.93 4.69 -23.32
C SER A 80 -7.41 3.42 -24.04
N PHE A 81 -8.45 3.51 -24.87
CA PHE A 81 -9.01 2.42 -25.68
C PHE A 81 -8.85 2.71 -27.17
#